data_AF-A0A3A5UX54-F1
#
_entry.id   AF-A0A3A5UX54-F1
#
_cell.length_a   1.000
_cell.length_b   1.000
_cell.length_c   1.000
_cell.angle_alpha   90.00
_cell.angle_beta   90.00
_cell.angle_gamma   90.00
#
_symmetry.space_group_name_H-M   'P 1'
#
loop_
_entity.id
_entity.type
_entity.pdbx_description
1 polymer ?
#
loop_
_entity_poly.entity_id
_entity_poly.type
_entity_poly.pdbx_seq_one_letter_code
_entity_poly.pdbx_strand_id
1 'polypeptide(L)'
;MTLSIFLLAPSIVSSSHLGIGGEQTNSQDGSTINDVAKEGCLCHNAVADNTVQIILDEVPYSWIAGEPYEMTLQIIGGPPAASPYTAGFSMRVSAGELSGDTSQNWENDVMTLTHTGDSAGVSDRAWVLTWVAPATETGAVNFWITGNAVNGDQGPGDDDKWNQLLFSMQEGNDATTALGKRTLFAGDGNVSPPEPEETGVDLKHMGAEFRAHVLGLLGFGAVLAVILFAGLMLRYSFSTSYKGRSNQLRLRYKIRRRGDQ
;
A
#
# COMPACT_ATOMS: atom_id res chain seq x y z
N MET A 1 12.93 -54.20 -5.92
CA MET A 1 11.75 -53.88 -5.08
C MET A 1 12.22 -52.95 -3.99
N THR A 2 12.34 -51.66 -4.30
CA THR A 2 12.79 -50.61 -3.37
C THR A 2 11.55 -49.88 -2.86
N LEU A 3 11.22 -50.18 -1.60
CA LEU A 3 10.11 -49.59 -0.86
C LEU A 3 10.44 -48.11 -0.58
N SER A 4 9.78 -47.20 -1.31
CA SER A 4 9.84 -45.77 -1.02
C SER A 4 8.81 -45.48 0.07
N ILE A 5 9.27 -45.24 1.29
CA ILE A 5 8.45 -44.77 2.40
C ILE A 5 8.16 -43.29 2.14
N PHE A 6 6.94 -42.98 1.70
CA PHE A 6 6.40 -41.63 1.73
C PHE A 6 6.17 -41.27 3.20
N LEU A 7 7.05 -40.47 3.80
CA LEU A 7 6.74 -39.81 5.05
C LEU A 7 5.64 -38.78 4.78
N LEU A 8 4.39 -39.10 5.14
CA LEU A 8 3.39 -38.08 5.39
C LEU A 8 3.79 -37.37 6.70
N ALA A 9 4.57 -36.31 6.58
CA ALA A 9 4.65 -35.33 7.64
C ALA A 9 3.26 -34.66 7.76
N PRO A 10 2.68 -34.53 8.97
CA PRO A 10 1.49 -33.71 9.13
C PRO A 10 1.80 -32.31 8.60
N SER A 11 0.93 -31.80 7.74
CA SER A 11 1.03 -30.48 7.14
C SER A 11 0.95 -29.45 8.25
N ILE A 12 2.09 -29.01 8.78
CA ILE A 12 2.18 -27.83 9.64
C ILE A 12 2.01 -26.65 8.69
N VAL A 13 0.78 -26.28 8.37
CA VAL A 13 0.48 -25.18 7.46
C VAL A 13 0.42 -23.90 8.28
N SER A 14 1.53 -23.17 8.28
CA SER A 14 1.51 -21.73 8.57
C SER A 14 0.94 -20.97 7.37
N SER A 15 0.43 -19.76 7.62
CA SER A 15 -0.06 -18.79 6.63
C SER A 15 0.46 -18.98 5.20
N SER A 16 -0.40 -19.50 4.32
CA SER A 16 -0.04 -19.82 2.93
C SER A 16 -0.51 -18.73 1.99
N HIS A 17 0.41 -18.07 1.28
CA HIS A 17 0.07 -17.16 0.17
C HIS A 17 -0.51 -17.90 -1.04
N LEU A 18 -0.41 -19.24 -1.08
CA LEU A 18 -0.90 -20.07 -2.17
C LEU A 18 -2.38 -20.44 -2.02
N GLY A 19 -3.09 -19.84 -1.07
CA GLY A 19 -4.46 -20.20 -0.71
C GLY A 19 -4.56 -21.07 0.54
N ILE A 20 -5.72 -21.01 1.19
CA ILE A 20 -6.01 -21.72 2.45
C ILE A 20 -7.51 -22.01 2.62
N GLY A 21 -7.85 -23.11 3.27
CA GLY A 21 -9.23 -23.47 3.61
C GLY A 21 -9.30 -24.74 4.46
N GLY A 22 -10.51 -25.15 4.83
CA GLY A 22 -10.74 -26.39 5.57
C GLY A 22 -10.03 -26.44 6.93
N GLU A 23 -9.70 -27.65 7.39
CA GLU A 23 -9.05 -27.86 8.67
C GLU A 23 -7.58 -27.40 8.64
N GLN A 24 -7.16 -26.64 9.64
CA GLN A 24 -5.79 -26.15 9.77
C GLN A 24 -5.30 -26.34 11.20
N THR A 25 -4.01 -26.65 11.35
CA THR A 25 -3.36 -26.72 12.68
C THR A 25 -2.51 -25.48 12.88
N ASN A 26 -2.78 -24.74 13.94
CA ASN A 26 -2.00 -23.58 14.34
C ASN A 26 -0.58 -23.99 14.72
N SER A 27 0.40 -23.46 13.99
CA SER A 27 1.82 -23.77 14.20
C SER A 27 2.38 -23.29 15.54
N GLN A 28 1.75 -22.29 16.17
CA GLN A 28 2.25 -21.66 17.39
C GLN A 28 1.83 -22.41 18.66
N ASP A 29 0.60 -22.93 18.71
CA ASP A 29 0.05 -23.58 19.92
C ASP A 29 -0.47 -25.01 19.68
N GLY A 30 -0.48 -25.49 18.43
CA GLY A 30 -0.95 -26.82 18.08
C GLY A 30 -2.47 -27.00 18.12
N SER A 31 -3.23 -25.90 18.28
CA SER A 31 -4.69 -25.94 18.19
C SER A 31 -5.16 -26.25 16.77
N THR A 32 -6.33 -26.87 16.65
CA THR A 32 -6.94 -27.22 15.35
C THR A 32 -8.16 -26.34 15.10
N ILE A 33 -8.18 -25.73 13.93
CA ILE A 33 -9.30 -24.98 13.34
C ILE A 33 -9.98 -25.94 12.37
N ASN A 34 -11.29 -26.18 12.45
CA ASN A 34 -11.93 -27.17 11.56
C ASN A 34 -12.24 -26.61 10.17
N ASP A 35 -12.43 -25.29 10.06
CA ASP A 35 -12.70 -24.61 8.80
C ASP A 35 -12.31 -23.13 8.88
N VAL A 36 -11.23 -22.74 8.19
CA VAL A 36 -10.74 -21.34 8.17
C VAL A 36 -11.82 -20.34 7.78
N ALA A 37 -12.69 -20.68 6.82
CA ALA A 37 -13.76 -19.79 6.38
C ALA A 37 -14.77 -19.51 7.50
N LYS A 38 -15.01 -20.49 8.39
CA LYS A 38 -16.01 -20.40 9.47
C LYS A 38 -15.45 -19.94 10.80
N GLU A 39 -14.20 -20.28 11.10
CA GLU A 39 -13.60 -20.06 12.42
C GLU A 39 -12.59 -18.92 12.44
N GLY A 40 -12.08 -18.50 11.27
CA GLY A 40 -11.14 -17.40 11.15
C GLY A 40 -9.70 -17.82 10.86
N CYS A 41 -8.82 -16.83 10.75
CA CYS A 41 -7.39 -17.01 10.51
C CYS A 41 -6.63 -17.10 11.85
N LEU A 42 -6.99 -18.07 12.69
CA LEU A 42 -6.45 -18.18 14.06
C LEU A 42 -4.95 -18.52 14.11
N CYS A 43 -4.35 -18.93 12.99
CA CYS A 43 -2.90 -19.07 12.85
C CYS A 43 -2.16 -17.72 12.92
N HIS A 44 -2.84 -16.58 12.77
CA HIS A 44 -2.23 -15.24 12.84
C HIS A 44 -2.55 -14.56 14.18
N ASN A 45 -3.83 -14.38 14.47
CA ASN A 45 -4.30 -13.73 15.69
C ASN A 45 -5.49 -14.50 16.27
N ALA A 46 -5.60 -14.55 17.60
CA ALA A 46 -6.65 -15.28 18.28
C ALA A 46 -8.05 -14.65 18.10
N VAL A 47 -8.11 -13.36 17.73
CA VAL A 47 -9.36 -12.59 17.63
C VAL A 47 -9.37 -11.77 16.33
N ALA A 48 -10.56 -11.63 15.74
CA ALA A 48 -10.80 -10.73 14.62
C ALA A 48 -10.53 -9.26 15.00
N ASP A 49 -10.12 -8.46 14.03
CA ASP A 49 -9.72 -7.07 14.20
C ASP A 49 -10.40 -6.17 13.16
N ASN A 50 -11.10 -5.13 13.63
CA ASN A 50 -11.86 -4.20 12.78
C ASN A 50 -10.98 -3.23 11.97
N THR A 51 -9.67 -3.17 12.25
CA THR A 51 -8.69 -2.50 11.37
C THR A 51 -8.61 -3.18 10.01
N VAL A 52 -9.04 -4.43 9.89
CA VAL A 52 -9.26 -5.13 8.62
C VAL A 52 -10.74 -5.14 8.32
N GLN A 53 -11.10 -4.69 7.12
CA GLN A 53 -12.48 -4.68 6.67
C GLN A 53 -12.64 -5.56 5.45
N ILE A 54 -13.71 -6.35 5.46
CA ILE A 54 -14.09 -7.21 4.35
C ILE A 54 -15.30 -6.58 3.69
N ILE A 55 -15.21 -6.32 2.40
CA ILE A 55 -16.27 -5.73 1.58
C ILE A 55 -16.63 -6.76 0.51
N LEU A 56 -17.90 -7.12 0.43
CA LEU A 56 -18.44 -7.93 -0.66
C LEU A 56 -19.47 -7.10 -1.41
N ASP A 57 -19.14 -6.75 -2.64
CA ASP A 57 -19.98 -5.91 -3.49
C ASP A 57 -20.81 -6.74 -4.48
N GLU A 58 -21.86 -6.12 -5.02
CA GLU A 58 -22.78 -6.73 -5.99
C GLU A 58 -23.57 -7.94 -5.46
N VAL A 59 -23.75 -8.04 -4.13
CA VAL A 59 -24.48 -9.14 -3.48
C VAL A 59 -25.99 -9.02 -3.74
N PRO A 60 -26.67 -10.04 -4.26
CA PRO A 60 -28.12 -9.98 -4.42
C PRO A 60 -28.85 -10.05 -3.06
N TYR A 61 -30.06 -9.51 -2.97
CA TYR A 61 -30.88 -9.65 -1.76
C TYR A 61 -31.43 -11.07 -1.55
N SER A 62 -31.55 -11.84 -2.63
CA SER A 62 -32.04 -13.22 -2.65
C SER A 62 -31.49 -13.94 -3.88
N TRP A 63 -31.45 -15.27 -3.85
CA TRP A 63 -30.96 -16.06 -4.98
C TRP A 63 -32.09 -16.72 -5.77
N ILE A 64 -31.88 -16.93 -7.06
CA ILE A 64 -32.75 -17.69 -7.96
C ILE A 64 -31.97 -18.94 -8.41
N ALA A 65 -32.64 -20.09 -8.43
CA ALA A 65 -31.98 -21.37 -8.64
C ALA A 65 -31.16 -21.41 -9.95
N GLY A 66 -29.90 -21.84 -9.86
CA GLY A 66 -28.99 -21.97 -11.00
C GLY A 66 -28.46 -20.65 -11.59
N GLU A 67 -28.88 -19.49 -11.10
CA GLU A 67 -28.37 -18.21 -11.59
C GLU A 67 -26.93 -17.98 -11.10
N PRO A 68 -26.02 -17.50 -11.98
CA PRO A 68 -24.68 -17.08 -11.60
C PRO A 68 -24.70 -15.64 -11.08
N TYR A 69 -24.05 -15.42 -9.94
CA TYR A 69 -23.86 -14.10 -9.35
C TYR A 69 -22.38 -13.76 -9.30
N GLU A 70 -21.98 -12.76 -10.08
CA GLU A 70 -20.67 -12.13 -9.98
C GLU A 70 -20.68 -11.13 -8.81
N MET A 71 -19.72 -11.30 -7.90
CA MET A 71 -19.52 -10.47 -6.72
C MET A 71 -18.05 -10.08 -6.61
N THR A 72 -17.77 -8.93 -6.01
CA THR A 72 -16.39 -8.47 -5.80
C THR A 72 -16.06 -8.48 -4.32
N LEU A 73 -15.11 -9.32 -3.92
CA LEU A 73 -14.54 -9.34 -2.58
C LEU A 73 -13.35 -8.39 -2.52
N GLN A 74 -13.33 -7.48 -1.55
CA GLN A 74 -12.19 -6.60 -1.29
C GLN A 74 -11.83 -6.60 0.19
N ILE A 75 -10.53 -6.59 0.48
CA ILE A 75 -9.98 -6.48 1.84
C ILE A 75 -9.21 -5.17 1.94
N ILE A 76 -9.58 -4.33 2.91
CA ILE A 76 -8.91 -3.05 3.17
C ILE A 76 -8.41 -2.96 4.61
N GLY A 77 -7.44 -2.05 4.82
CA GLY A 77 -6.83 -1.83 6.13
C GLY A 77 -5.76 -2.86 6.49
N GLY A 78 -5.60 -3.13 7.79
CA GLY A 78 -4.53 -3.99 8.32
C GLY A 78 -3.14 -3.33 8.36
N PRO A 79 -2.09 -4.12 8.59
CA PRO A 79 -0.73 -3.59 8.74
C PRO A 79 -0.18 -3.01 7.44
N PRO A 80 0.78 -2.06 7.52
CA PRO A 80 1.52 -1.59 6.35
C PRO A 80 2.18 -2.76 5.60
N ALA A 81 2.11 -2.74 4.27
CA ALA A 81 2.74 -3.73 3.42
C ALA A 81 4.28 -3.58 3.48
N ALA A 82 4.99 -4.60 3.97
CA ALA A 82 6.45 -4.65 3.94
C ALA A 82 7.00 -5.44 2.73
N SER A 83 6.17 -6.29 2.12
CA SER A 83 6.52 -7.27 1.08
C SER A 83 5.27 -7.66 0.28
N PRO A 84 5.37 -8.28 -0.92
CA PRO A 84 4.23 -8.89 -1.59
C PRO A 84 3.49 -9.92 -0.72
N TYR A 85 2.29 -10.33 -1.16
CA TYR A 85 1.42 -11.28 -0.44
C TYR A 85 0.82 -10.69 0.83
N THR A 86 0.11 -9.58 0.66
CA THR A 86 -0.35 -8.74 1.78
C THR A 86 -1.78 -8.99 2.20
N ALA A 87 -2.50 -9.86 1.49
CA ALA A 87 -3.83 -10.28 1.84
C ALA A 87 -4.16 -11.64 1.23
N GLY A 88 -5.18 -12.26 1.82
CA GLY A 88 -5.76 -13.50 1.38
C GLY A 88 -7.15 -13.68 1.98
N PHE A 89 -7.86 -14.67 1.48
CA PHE A 89 -9.17 -15.03 1.99
C PHE A 89 -9.40 -16.54 1.94
N SER A 90 -10.33 -17.00 2.76
CA SER A 90 -10.96 -18.31 2.69
C SER A 90 -12.47 -18.13 2.77
N MET A 91 -13.19 -18.70 1.80
CA MET A 91 -14.64 -18.58 1.66
C MET A 91 -15.27 -19.97 1.59
N ARG A 92 -16.45 -20.11 2.19
CA ARG A 92 -17.32 -21.28 2.04
C ARG A 92 -18.78 -20.86 1.90
N VAL A 93 -19.52 -21.63 1.10
CA VAL A 93 -20.99 -21.60 1.06
C VAL A 93 -21.57 -22.90 1.58
N SER A 94 -22.80 -22.86 2.12
CA SER A 94 -23.51 -24.09 2.51
C SER A 94 -24.10 -24.85 1.32
N ALA A 95 -24.27 -24.19 0.17
CA ALA A 95 -24.74 -24.77 -1.08
C ALA A 95 -24.41 -23.88 -2.29
N GLY A 96 -24.46 -24.46 -3.49
CA GLY A 96 -24.06 -23.81 -4.73
C GLY A 96 -22.57 -23.99 -5.01
N GLU A 97 -22.07 -23.33 -6.05
CA GLU A 97 -20.71 -23.52 -6.55
C GLU A 97 -20.00 -22.18 -6.67
N LEU A 98 -18.77 -22.10 -6.18
CA LEU A 98 -17.90 -20.93 -6.22
C LEU A 98 -16.82 -21.12 -7.29
N SER A 99 -16.49 -20.03 -7.98
CA SER A 99 -15.37 -19.97 -8.92
C SER A 99 -14.83 -18.55 -9.05
N GLY A 100 -13.68 -18.38 -9.69
CA GLY A 100 -13.10 -17.08 -10.01
C GLY A 100 -11.82 -17.23 -10.81
N ASP A 101 -11.47 -16.22 -11.61
CA ASP A 101 -10.31 -16.27 -12.51
C ASP A 101 -8.98 -16.15 -11.78
N THR A 102 -8.96 -15.37 -10.69
CA THR A 102 -7.79 -15.14 -9.83
C THR A 102 -7.87 -15.91 -8.52
N SER A 103 -8.82 -16.84 -8.40
CA SER A 103 -9.11 -17.64 -7.22
C SER A 103 -9.15 -19.11 -7.56
N GLN A 104 -9.18 -19.98 -6.55
CA GLN A 104 -9.24 -21.42 -6.72
C GLN A 104 -10.09 -22.07 -5.63
N ASN A 105 -10.71 -23.19 -5.94
CA ASN A 105 -11.40 -24.00 -4.93
C ASN A 105 -10.38 -24.67 -4.00
N TRP A 106 -10.66 -24.71 -2.70
CA TRP A 106 -9.81 -25.42 -1.75
C TRP A 106 -10.00 -26.92 -1.92
N GLU A 107 -8.91 -27.65 -2.21
CA GLU A 107 -8.92 -29.11 -2.41
C GLU A 107 -9.96 -29.62 -3.44
N ASN A 108 -10.29 -28.80 -4.43
CA ASN A 108 -11.33 -29.05 -5.44
C ASN A 108 -12.78 -29.12 -4.88
N ASP A 109 -13.03 -28.65 -3.65
CA ASP A 109 -14.38 -28.47 -3.11
C ASP A 109 -15.02 -27.21 -3.72
N VAL A 110 -15.95 -27.40 -4.65
CA VAL A 110 -16.67 -26.32 -5.35
C VAL A 110 -17.45 -25.40 -4.40
N MET A 111 -17.74 -25.82 -3.16
CA MET A 111 -18.39 -24.96 -2.17
C MET A 111 -17.40 -24.06 -1.42
N THR A 112 -16.12 -24.08 -1.79
CA THR A 112 -15.07 -23.27 -1.17
C THR A 112 -14.34 -22.43 -2.20
N LEU A 113 -13.78 -21.30 -1.78
CA LEU A 113 -12.94 -20.47 -2.64
C LEU A 113 -11.84 -19.82 -1.80
N THR A 114 -10.64 -19.76 -2.35
CA THR A 114 -9.50 -19.07 -1.76
C THR A 114 -8.72 -18.35 -2.85
N HIS A 115 -7.95 -17.35 -2.43
CA HIS A 115 -6.94 -16.70 -3.25
C HIS A 115 -5.89 -17.69 -3.79
N THR A 116 -5.20 -17.28 -4.86
CA THR A 116 -3.97 -17.90 -5.38
C THR A 116 -2.73 -17.09 -5.01
N GLY A 117 -1.54 -17.68 -5.18
CA GLY A 117 -0.26 -16.98 -5.01
C GLY A 117 -0.17 -15.68 -5.78
N ASP A 118 -0.52 -15.71 -7.07
CA ASP A 118 -0.47 -14.53 -7.93
C ASP A 118 -1.43 -13.43 -7.44
N SER A 119 -2.64 -13.80 -7.03
CA SER A 119 -3.65 -12.84 -6.58
C SER A 119 -3.34 -12.22 -5.20
N ALA A 120 -2.71 -12.96 -4.28
CA ALA A 120 -2.28 -12.42 -2.99
C ALA A 120 -1.21 -11.34 -3.14
N GLY A 121 -0.43 -11.41 -4.22
CA GLY A 121 0.60 -10.42 -4.55
C GLY A 121 0.07 -9.08 -5.07
N VAL A 122 -1.23 -8.97 -5.36
CA VAL A 122 -1.84 -7.76 -5.93
C VAL A 122 -2.16 -6.74 -4.83
N SER A 123 -1.73 -5.50 -5.03
CA SER A 123 -1.88 -4.39 -4.07
C SER A 123 -3.34 -4.03 -3.77
N ASP A 124 -4.24 -4.25 -4.73
CA ASP A 124 -5.64 -3.85 -4.63
C ASP A 124 -6.44 -4.74 -3.66
N ARG A 125 -5.90 -5.92 -3.32
CA ARG A 125 -6.49 -6.90 -2.40
C ARG A 125 -7.97 -7.17 -2.72
N ALA A 126 -8.25 -7.38 -4.00
CA ALA A 126 -9.59 -7.54 -4.54
C ALA A 126 -9.68 -8.76 -5.46
N TRP A 127 -10.79 -9.48 -5.38
CA TRP A 127 -11.08 -10.68 -6.15
C TRP A 127 -12.51 -10.62 -6.68
N VAL A 128 -12.65 -10.84 -7.99
CA VAL A 128 -13.95 -11.09 -8.61
C VAL A 128 -14.23 -12.58 -8.52
N LEU A 129 -15.39 -12.92 -7.97
CA LEU A 129 -15.83 -14.30 -7.79
C LEU A 129 -17.23 -14.49 -8.37
N THR A 130 -17.50 -15.70 -8.82
CA THR A 130 -18.83 -16.12 -9.27
C THR A 130 -19.36 -17.16 -8.31
N TRP A 131 -20.60 -16.98 -7.86
CA TRP A 131 -21.35 -18.00 -7.14
C TRP A 131 -22.56 -18.41 -7.97
N VAL A 132 -22.64 -19.70 -8.32
CA VAL A 132 -23.81 -20.30 -8.97
C VAL A 132 -24.74 -20.83 -7.89
N ALA A 133 -25.96 -20.28 -7.84
CA ALA A 133 -26.95 -20.67 -6.86
C ALA A 133 -27.37 -22.14 -7.00
N PRO A 134 -27.70 -22.82 -5.88
CA PRO A 134 -28.10 -24.23 -5.91
C PRO A 134 -29.47 -24.43 -6.59
N ALA A 135 -29.91 -25.68 -6.65
CA ALA A 135 -31.27 -25.99 -7.08
C ALA A 135 -32.33 -25.42 -6.12
N THR A 136 -33.56 -25.27 -6.61
CA THR A 136 -34.73 -24.85 -5.83
C THR A 136 -34.93 -25.71 -4.58
N GLU A 137 -35.60 -25.17 -3.56
CA GLU A 137 -35.91 -25.86 -2.30
C GLU A 137 -34.68 -26.21 -1.43
N THR A 138 -33.51 -25.65 -1.74
CA THR A 138 -32.31 -25.75 -0.90
C THR A 138 -32.43 -24.90 0.37
N GLY A 139 -33.32 -23.89 0.37
CA GLY A 139 -33.54 -22.99 1.51
C GLY A 139 -32.45 -21.93 1.66
N ALA A 140 -32.17 -21.51 2.89
CA ALA A 140 -31.19 -20.46 3.14
C ALA A 140 -29.77 -20.94 2.84
N VAL A 141 -29.02 -20.18 2.03
CA VAL A 141 -27.60 -20.44 1.78
C VAL A 141 -26.76 -19.53 2.65
N ASN A 142 -25.92 -20.12 3.49
CA ASN A 142 -25.01 -19.41 4.37
C ASN A 142 -23.66 -19.21 3.68
N PHE A 143 -23.09 -18.02 3.89
CA PHE A 143 -21.81 -17.59 3.38
C PHE A 143 -20.91 -17.29 4.57
N TRP A 144 -19.70 -17.85 4.54
CA TRP A 144 -18.65 -17.59 5.50
C TRP A 144 -17.42 -17.13 4.73
N ILE A 145 -16.94 -15.93 5.01
CA ILE A 145 -15.76 -15.35 4.38
C ILE A 145 -14.85 -14.85 5.49
N THR A 146 -13.67 -15.45 5.60
CA THR A 146 -12.58 -14.94 6.42
C THR A 146 -11.54 -14.32 5.50
N GLY A 147 -11.13 -13.08 5.81
CA GLY A 147 -10.09 -12.36 5.07
C GLY A 147 -9.00 -11.90 6.02
N ASN A 148 -7.73 -12.02 5.61
CA ASN A 148 -6.59 -11.51 6.34
C ASN A 148 -5.89 -10.38 5.58
N ALA A 149 -5.28 -9.49 6.34
CA ALA A 149 -4.32 -8.51 5.89
C ALA A 149 -3.05 -8.69 6.72
N VAL A 150 -1.95 -8.94 6.02
CA VAL A 150 -0.67 -9.35 6.61
C VAL A 150 0.45 -8.42 6.17
N ASN A 151 1.53 -8.37 6.94
CA ASN A 151 2.68 -7.52 6.63
C ASN A 151 3.55 -8.08 5.47
N GLY A 152 3.37 -9.35 5.10
CA GLY A 152 4.08 -10.05 4.02
C GLY A 152 5.43 -10.65 4.43
N ASP A 153 5.74 -10.76 5.73
CA ASP A 153 7.00 -11.28 6.26
C ASP A 153 7.16 -12.82 6.16
N GLN A 154 6.16 -13.50 5.57
CA GLN A 154 6.10 -14.95 5.35
C GLN A 154 6.04 -15.78 6.63
N GLY A 155 5.71 -15.18 7.77
CA GLY A 155 5.38 -15.87 9.00
C GLY A 155 4.06 -15.36 9.57
N PRO A 156 3.47 -16.08 10.53
CA PRO A 156 2.39 -15.51 11.31
C PRO A 156 2.96 -14.60 12.41
N GLY A 157 2.38 -13.41 12.58
CA GLY A 157 2.75 -12.49 13.65
C GLY A 157 1.57 -11.72 14.24
N ASP A 158 1.79 -11.05 15.37
CA ASP A 158 0.75 -10.24 16.05
C ASP A 158 0.23 -9.09 15.19
N ASP A 159 1.05 -8.62 14.23
CA ASP A 159 0.70 -7.57 13.27
C ASP A 159 -0.25 -8.05 12.18
N ASP A 160 -0.33 -9.37 11.95
CA ASP A 160 -1.25 -9.94 10.98
C ASP A 160 -2.67 -9.93 11.54
N LYS A 161 -3.54 -9.24 10.82
CA LYS A 161 -4.91 -9.02 11.23
C LYS A 161 -5.86 -9.73 10.30
N TRP A 162 -7.02 -10.10 10.80
CA TRP A 162 -8.06 -10.73 10.01
C TRP A 162 -9.43 -10.30 10.51
N ASN A 163 -10.43 -10.40 9.64
CA ASN A 163 -11.83 -10.20 10.01
C ASN A 163 -12.71 -11.24 9.30
N GLN A 164 -14.02 -11.20 9.55
CA GLN A 164 -14.95 -12.17 9.00
C GLN A 164 -16.28 -11.53 8.61
N LEU A 165 -16.77 -11.91 7.42
CA LEU A 165 -18.11 -11.59 6.94
C LEU A 165 -18.95 -12.86 6.90
N LEU A 166 -20.06 -12.87 7.64
CA LEU A 166 -21.00 -13.97 7.70
C LEU A 166 -22.40 -13.47 7.36
N PHE A 167 -23.06 -14.11 6.41
CA PHE A 167 -24.43 -13.76 6.04
C PHE A 167 -25.17 -14.97 5.48
N SER A 168 -26.47 -14.80 5.29
CA SER A 168 -27.34 -15.81 4.70
C SER A 168 -28.19 -15.17 3.61
N MET A 169 -28.40 -15.90 2.51
CA MET A 169 -29.28 -15.50 1.42
C MET A 169 -30.42 -16.49 1.27
N GLN A 170 -31.64 -15.95 1.22
CA GLN A 170 -32.85 -16.76 1.03
C GLN A 170 -33.12 -16.99 -0.45
N GLU A 171 -33.80 -18.10 -0.74
CA GLU A 171 -34.41 -18.31 -2.05
C GLU A 171 -35.40 -17.20 -2.34
N GLY A 172 -35.25 -16.60 -3.52
CA GLY A 172 -35.96 -15.41 -3.94
C GLY A 172 -37.16 -15.69 -4.82
N ASN A 173 -37.87 -14.62 -5.13
CA ASN A 173 -38.90 -14.53 -6.15
C ASN A 173 -38.77 -13.18 -6.87
N ASP A 174 -39.66 -12.91 -7.82
CA ASP A 174 -39.63 -11.66 -8.60
C ASP A 174 -39.60 -10.39 -7.73
N ALA A 175 -40.26 -10.40 -6.57
CA ALA A 175 -40.30 -9.24 -5.68
C ALA A 175 -38.96 -9.01 -4.95
N THR A 176 -38.29 -10.08 -4.52
CA THR A 176 -36.98 -9.95 -3.86
C THR A 176 -35.86 -9.68 -4.88
N THR A 177 -35.98 -10.19 -6.10
CA THR A 177 -35.08 -9.85 -7.22
C THR A 177 -35.17 -8.35 -7.56
N ALA A 178 -36.36 -7.75 -7.48
CA ALA A 178 -36.55 -6.32 -7.74
C ALA A 178 -35.83 -5.39 -6.74
N LEU A 179 -35.37 -5.90 -5.59
CA LEU A 179 -34.53 -5.14 -4.64
C LEU A 179 -33.11 -4.89 -5.17
N GLY A 180 -32.70 -5.61 -6.22
CA GLY A 180 -31.41 -5.45 -6.85
C GLY A 180 -30.26 -6.04 -6.03
N LYS A 181 -29.16 -5.29 -5.96
CA LYS A 181 -27.92 -5.70 -5.31
C LYS A 181 -27.55 -4.74 -4.18
N ARG A 182 -26.67 -5.21 -3.28
CA ARG A 182 -26.17 -4.47 -2.13
C ARG A 182 -24.70 -4.79 -1.89
N THR A 183 -24.03 -3.87 -1.22
CA THR A 183 -22.70 -4.11 -0.66
C THR A 183 -22.87 -4.59 0.79
N LEU A 184 -22.17 -5.66 1.15
CA LEU A 184 -22.02 -6.13 2.52
C LEU A 184 -20.62 -5.78 3.01
N PHE A 185 -20.49 -5.42 4.28
CA PHE A 185 -19.18 -5.17 4.87
C PHE A 185 -19.10 -5.68 6.31
N ALA A 186 -17.91 -6.13 6.71
CA ALA A 186 -17.55 -6.46 8.08
C ALA A 186 -16.42 -5.54 8.52
N GLY A 187 -16.67 -4.73 9.56
CA GLY A 187 -15.78 -3.70 10.10
C GLY A 187 -16.58 -2.72 10.97
N ASP A 188 -15.88 -1.88 11.74
CA ASP A 188 -16.53 -0.86 12.59
C ASP A 188 -16.85 0.45 11.85
N GLY A 189 -16.58 0.49 10.54
CA GLY A 189 -16.77 1.67 9.69
C GLY A 189 -15.70 2.76 9.87
N ASN A 190 -14.73 2.57 10.77
CA ASN A 190 -13.57 3.46 10.89
C ASN A 190 -12.53 3.06 9.84
N VAL A 191 -12.82 3.35 8.57
CA VAL A 191 -11.87 3.16 7.46
C VAL A 191 -10.78 4.22 7.59
N SER A 192 -9.56 3.82 7.97
CA SER A 192 -8.40 4.68 7.74
C SER A 192 -8.08 4.61 6.25
N PRO A 193 -8.06 5.73 5.51
CA PRO A 193 -7.59 5.75 4.14
C PRO A 193 -6.17 5.16 4.09
N PRO A 194 -5.81 4.41 3.02
CA PRO A 194 -4.43 4.05 2.81
C PRO A 194 -3.60 5.34 2.75
N GLU A 195 -2.41 5.34 3.38
CA GLU A 195 -1.49 6.46 3.20
C GLU A 195 -1.27 6.64 1.69
N PRO A 196 -1.48 7.86 1.16
CA PRO A 196 -1.32 8.09 -0.26
C PRO A 196 0.12 7.72 -0.66
N GLU A 197 0.28 6.86 -1.66
CA GLU A 197 1.58 6.71 -2.30
C GLU A 197 2.02 8.09 -2.78
N GLU A 198 3.13 8.60 -2.24
CA GLU A 198 3.76 9.83 -2.72
C GLU A 198 4.28 9.59 -4.15
N THR A 199 3.38 9.69 -5.12
CA THR A 199 3.66 9.73 -6.56
C THR A 199 4.14 11.11 -7.00
N GLY A 200 4.24 12.04 -6.05
CA GLY A 200 4.99 13.28 -6.24
C GLY A 200 6.47 12.96 -6.33
N VAL A 201 7.10 13.38 -7.42
CA VAL A 201 8.57 13.50 -7.46
C VAL A 201 8.96 14.29 -6.21
N ASP A 202 9.72 13.68 -5.31
CA ASP A 202 10.11 14.30 -4.06
C ASP A 202 10.71 15.69 -4.36
N LEU A 203 9.93 16.75 -4.10
CA LEU A 203 10.35 18.13 -4.35
C LEU A 203 11.61 18.46 -3.54
N LYS A 204 11.89 17.66 -2.49
CA LYS A 204 13.10 17.75 -1.65
C LYS A 204 14.34 17.19 -2.34
N HIS A 205 14.19 16.51 -3.48
CA HIS A 205 15.29 15.95 -4.28
C HIS A 205 15.42 16.57 -5.69
N MET A 206 14.65 17.62 -6.00
CA MET A 206 14.98 18.51 -7.10
C MET A 206 16.21 19.37 -6.72
N GLY A 207 17.41 18.80 -6.88
CA GLY A 207 18.72 19.45 -6.73
C GLY A 207 18.97 20.65 -7.68
N ALA A 208 17.91 21.24 -8.24
CA ALA A 208 17.92 22.46 -9.05
C ALA A 208 17.97 23.73 -8.17
N GLU A 209 17.35 23.75 -6.99
CA GLU A 209 17.32 24.98 -6.17
C GLU A 209 18.65 25.27 -5.46
N PHE A 210 19.35 24.23 -4.98
CA PHE A 210 20.64 24.44 -4.31
C PHE A 210 21.73 24.93 -5.27
N ARG A 211 21.70 24.48 -6.54
CA ARG A 211 22.63 24.95 -7.56
C ARG A 211 22.38 26.39 -7.99
N ALA A 212 21.13 26.82 -8.07
CA ALA A 212 20.79 28.21 -8.37
C ALA A 212 21.21 29.17 -7.25
N HIS A 213 21.02 28.78 -5.97
CA HIS A 213 21.43 29.59 -4.83
C HIS A 213 22.96 29.74 -4.72
N VAL A 214 23.71 28.65 -4.97
CA VAL A 214 25.19 28.69 -4.97
C VAL A 214 25.72 29.50 -6.16
N LEU A 215 25.14 29.38 -7.36
CA LEU A 215 25.51 30.23 -8.49
C LEU A 215 25.18 31.71 -8.22
N GLY A 216 24.01 31.99 -7.63
CA GLY A 216 23.61 33.35 -7.25
C GLY A 216 24.55 33.97 -6.20
N LEU A 217 24.95 33.19 -5.19
CA LEU A 217 25.89 33.63 -4.17
C LEU A 217 27.30 33.89 -4.73
N LEU A 218 27.77 33.04 -5.65
CA LEU A 218 29.04 33.24 -6.34
C LEU A 218 29.02 34.49 -7.25
N GLY A 219 27.92 34.71 -7.98
CA GLY A 219 27.74 35.89 -8.81
C GLY A 219 27.70 37.19 -8.00
N PHE A 220 26.95 37.20 -6.89
CA PHE A 220 26.89 38.34 -5.98
C PHE A 220 28.25 38.62 -5.31
N GLY A 221 28.96 37.56 -4.90
CA GLY A 221 30.31 37.67 -4.33
C GLY A 221 31.32 38.29 -5.30
N ALA A 222 31.26 37.93 -6.58
CA ALA A 222 32.12 38.51 -7.61
C ALA A 222 31.89 40.02 -7.77
N VAL A 223 30.63 40.48 -7.75
CA VAL A 223 30.29 41.90 -7.83
C VAL A 223 30.83 42.67 -6.62
N LEU A 224 30.67 42.14 -5.40
CA LEU A 224 31.22 42.76 -4.20
C LEU A 224 32.75 42.86 -4.24
N ALA A 225 33.43 41.83 -4.74
CA ALA A 225 34.89 41.85 -4.89
C ALA A 225 35.36 42.96 -5.84
N VAL A 226 34.65 43.17 -6.97
CA VAL A 226 34.95 44.25 -7.91
C VAL A 226 34.72 45.63 -7.28
N ILE A 227 33.62 45.82 -6.54
CA ILE A 227 33.34 47.09 -5.85
C ILE A 227 34.43 47.39 -4.82
N LEU A 228 34.83 46.40 -4.01
CA LEU A 228 35.90 46.56 -3.03
C LEU A 228 37.23 46.89 -3.71
N PHE A 229 37.59 46.18 -4.78
CA PHE A 229 38.81 46.43 -5.55
C PHE A 229 38.81 47.83 -6.17
N ALA A 230 37.70 48.25 -6.78
CA ALA A 230 37.55 49.58 -7.32
C ALA A 230 37.66 50.64 -6.22
N GLY A 231 37.00 50.46 -5.07
CA GLY A 231 37.12 51.34 -3.92
C GLY A 231 38.56 51.45 -3.39
N LEU A 232 39.29 50.34 -3.36
CA LEU A 232 40.71 50.30 -2.99
C LEU A 232 41.56 51.08 -4.00
N MET A 233 41.37 50.84 -5.30
CA MET A 233 42.07 51.59 -6.36
C MET A 233 41.76 53.09 -6.30
N LEU A 234 40.50 53.48 -6.10
CA LEU A 234 40.13 54.88 -5.94
C LEU A 234 40.81 55.52 -4.73
N ARG A 235 40.85 54.81 -3.60
CA ARG A 235 41.47 55.30 -2.36
C ARG A 235 42.98 55.45 -2.48
N TYR A 236 43.66 54.47 -3.07
CA TYR A 236 45.13 54.41 -3.03
C TYR A 236 45.79 55.00 -4.29
N SER A 237 45.22 54.82 -5.49
CA SER A 237 45.83 55.28 -6.75
C SER A 237 45.67 56.78 -7.01
N PHE A 238 44.56 57.40 -6.59
CA PHE A 238 44.40 58.85 -6.73
C PHE A 238 45.12 59.65 -5.63
N SER A 239 45.37 59.07 -4.45
CA SER A 239 46.01 59.80 -3.34
C SER A 239 47.50 60.07 -3.58
N THR A 240 48.20 59.17 -4.27
CA THR A 240 49.63 59.34 -4.61
C THR A 240 49.82 60.35 -5.74
N SER A 241 48.91 60.37 -6.72
CA SER A 241 48.90 61.33 -7.83
C SER A 241 48.71 62.79 -7.37
N TYR A 242 47.83 63.02 -6.38
CA TYR A 242 47.62 64.36 -5.80
C TYR A 242 48.87 64.95 -5.14
N LYS A 243 49.61 64.14 -4.36
CA LYS A 243 50.89 64.57 -3.74
C LYS A 243 51.97 64.87 -4.79
N GLY A 244 52.04 64.09 -5.86
CA GLY A 244 52.97 64.32 -6.97
C GLY A 244 52.72 65.64 -7.70
N ARG A 245 51.45 65.92 -8.03
CA ARG A 245 51.05 67.13 -8.76
C ARG A 245 51.22 68.41 -7.92
N SER A 246 50.91 68.37 -6.61
CA SER A 246 51.16 69.49 -5.71
C SER A 246 52.65 69.82 -5.57
N ASN A 247 53.51 68.81 -5.54
CA ASN A 247 54.96 69.01 -5.47
C ASN A 247 55.51 69.61 -6.78
N GLN A 248 55.04 69.17 -7.94
CA GLN A 248 55.42 69.78 -9.21
C GLN A 248 54.94 71.23 -9.34
N LEU A 249 53.73 71.55 -8.89
CA LEU A 249 53.23 72.93 -8.85
C LEU A 249 54.09 73.80 -7.91
N ARG A 250 54.45 73.28 -6.73
CA ARG A 250 55.32 73.97 -5.77
C ARG A 250 56.73 74.19 -6.32
N LEU A 251 57.26 73.24 -7.07
CA LEU A 251 58.56 73.36 -7.74
C LEU A 251 58.50 74.39 -8.88
N ARG A 252 57.46 74.36 -9.72
CA ARG A 252 57.23 75.37 -10.77
C ARG A 252 57.09 76.78 -10.20
N TYR A 253 56.36 76.94 -9.10
CA TYR A 253 56.25 78.23 -8.41
C TYR A 253 57.61 78.71 -7.91
N LYS A 254 58.42 77.83 -7.29
CA LYS A 254 59.79 78.17 -6.85
C LYS A 254 60.72 78.55 -8.00
N ILE A 255 60.65 77.86 -9.14
CA ILE A 255 61.47 78.15 -10.32
C ILE A 255 61.04 79.49 -10.94
N ARG A 256 59.74 79.73 -11.11
CA ARG A 256 59.24 81.00 -11.68
C ARG A 256 59.60 82.21 -10.81
N ARG A 257 59.66 82.04 -9.48
CA ARG A 257 60.11 83.08 -8.54
C ARG A 257 61.62 83.37 -8.59
N ARG A 258 62.42 82.46 -9.14
CA ARG A 258 63.88 82.63 -9.32
C ARG A 258 64.26 83.11 -10.72
N GLY A 259 63.32 83.10 -11.68
CA GLY A 259 63.53 83.62 -13.03
C GLY A 259 63.21 85.11 -13.21
N ASP A 260 62.66 85.76 -12.17
CA ASP A 260 62.39 87.21 -12.09
C ASP A 260 63.44 87.95 -11.22
N GLN A 261 64.64 87.36 -11.03
CA GLN A 261 65.82 88.01 -10.45
C GLN A 261 66.99 87.92 -11.43
#